data_AF-A0A3A4Z8R6-F1
#
_entry.id   AF-A0A3A4Z8R6-F1
#
_cell.length_a   1.000
_cell.length_b   1.000
_cell.length_c   1.000
_cell.angle_alpha   90.00
_cell.angle_beta   90.00
_cell.angle_gamma   90.00
#
_symmetry.space_group_name_H-M   'P 1'
#
loop_
_entity.id
_entity.type
_entity.pdbx_description
1 polymer ?
#
loop_
_entity_poly.entity_id
_entity_poly.type
_entity_poly.pdbx_seq_one_letter_code
_entity_poly.pdbx_strand_id
1 'polypeptide(L)'
;MAISSSTILDAFGNGTDPYRFFSQFGDAVLDEFAGIRLIGVVERKEGEDTYETLKKCLGAILGGSQNRELDSVMKLIPNKFRAVMSLYFVWAGIFTYGEEQGHELWPHIFGGLGFNPDQALAQRLKFAFIQCLIENNLELFRGIEGHPFVTRILLHGLIPEKYIEKFVREFILDAIRQPRGVYESAQTLIERWHNRGFNVPRPIKRFLQYGSPTNGDVVERFLEMARRWEDDDPATWWQWGLPKYMVEAFRRCVSGISSTVIRRPGKASLAQRPYLIFDYMRENQPVIVVPPQKLESEGAVEIVYADLANEGKELSEREPLKAAFRWKDNSIY
;
A
#
# COMPACT_ATOMS: atom_id res chain seq x y z
N MET A 1 -5.72 8.64 5.48
CA MET A 1 -7.09 8.40 5.97
C MET A 1 -7.60 7.11 5.29
N ALA A 2 -8.81 6.65 5.60
CA ALA A 2 -9.37 5.43 5.00
C ALA A 2 -10.69 5.75 4.29
N ILE A 3 -10.87 5.25 3.07
CA ILE A 3 -12.12 5.41 2.35
C ILE A 3 -13.10 4.34 2.83
N SER A 4 -14.30 4.77 3.23
CA SER A 4 -15.39 3.91 3.64
C SER A 4 -16.53 3.89 2.60
N SER A 5 -17.34 2.84 2.65
CA SER A 5 -18.60 2.76 1.90
C SER A 5 -19.51 3.96 2.21
N SER A 6 -19.55 4.43 3.46
CA SER A 6 -20.34 5.61 3.84
C SER A 6 -19.85 6.88 3.12
N THR A 7 -18.53 7.08 3.03
CA THR A 7 -17.94 8.25 2.34
C THR A 7 -18.32 8.27 0.86
N ILE A 8 -18.32 7.09 0.22
CA ILE A 8 -18.72 6.94 -1.18
C ILE A 8 -20.22 7.24 -1.34
N LEU A 9 -21.06 6.67 -0.47
CA LEU A 9 -22.52 6.83 -0.52
C LEU A 9 -22.95 8.27 -0.22
N ASP A 10 -22.29 8.95 0.70
CA ASP A 10 -22.57 10.36 1.04
C ASP A 10 -22.29 11.28 -0.16
N ALA A 11 -21.20 11.03 -0.91
CA ALA A 11 -20.89 11.74 -2.13
C ALA A 11 -21.82 11.36 -3.30
N PHE A 12 -22.30 10.12 -3.34
CA PHE A 12 -23.29 9.66 -4.31
C PHE A 12 -24.67 10.28 -4.06
N GLY A 13 -25.06 10.43 -2.79
CA GLY A 13 -26.35 10.98 -2.39
C GLY A 13 -27.52 10.18 -2.97
N ASN A 14 -28.56 10.89 -3.44
CA ASN A 14 -29.81 10.32 -3.95
C ASN A 14 -29.89 10.28 -5.49
N GLY A 15 -28.80 10.51 -6.23
CA GLY A 15 -28.88 10.73 -7.67
C GLY A 15 -27.64 10.36 -8.44
N THR A 16 -27.76 10.33 -9.76
CA THR A 16 -26.70 9.98 -10.70
C THR A 16 -25.96 11.20 -11.25
N ASP A 17 -26.02 12.37 -10.58
CA ASP A 17 -25.33 13.59 -11.03
C ASP A 17 -23.81 13.36 -11.04
N PRO A 18 -23.20 13.25 -12.24
CA PRO A 18 -21.79 12.93 -12.33
C PRO A 18 -20.92 14.05 -11.75
N TYR A 19 -21.29 15.31 -11.96
CA TYR A 19 -20.48 16.44 -11.53
C TYR A 19 -20.38 16.49 -10.00
N ARG A 20 -21.54 16.36 -9.32
CA ARG A 20 -21.57 16.37 -7.86
C ARG A 20 -20.75 15.23 -7.27
N PHE A 21 -20.93 14.00 -7.76
CA PHE A 21 -20.22 12.83 -7.25
C PHE A 21 -18.70 12.99 -7.41
N PHE A 22 -18.23 13.27 -8.63
CA PHE A 22 -16.80 13.42 -8.88
C PHE A 22 -16.21 14.63 -8.16
N SER A 23 -16.98 15.70 -7.94
CA SER A 23 -16.49 16.84 -7.17
C SER A 23 -16.31 16.50 -5.69
N GLN A 24 -17.32 15.88 -5.05
CA GLN A 24 -17.30 15.62 -3.61
C GLN A 24 -16.37 14.45 -3.26
N PHE A 25 -16.53 13.31 -3.95
CA PHE A 25 -15.70 12.15 -3.70
C PHE A 25 -14.26 12.37 -4.17
N GLY A 26 -14.08 13.12 -5.26
CA GLY A 26 -12.74 13.40 -5.78
C GLY A 26 -11.86 14.20 -4.84
N ASP A 27 -12.42 15.11 -4.02
CA ASP A 27 -11.65 15.81 -2.98
C ASP A 27 -11.12 14.82 -1.94
N ALA A 28 -11.99 13.93 -1.43
CA ALA A 28 -11.59 12.89 -0.48
C ALA A 28 -10.50 11.97 -1.06
N VAL A 29 -10.58 11.59 -2.34
CA VAL A 29 -9.55 10.76 -2.97
C VAL A 29 -8.23 11.52 -3.15
N LEU A 30 -8.28 12.80 -3.53
CA LEU A 30 -7.08 13.62 -3.69
C LEU A 30 -6.37 13.87 -2.36
N ASP A 31 -7.13 14.04 -1.28
CA ASP A 31 -6.57 14.15 0.08
C ASP A 31 -5.77 12.90 0.46
N GLU A 32 -6.26 11.71 0.10
CA GLU A 32 -5.50 10.46 0.30
C GLU A 32 -4.24 10.39 -0.58
N PHE A 33 -4.28 10.97 -1.78
CA PHE A 33 -3.15 10.94 -2.71
C PHE A 33 -1.98 11.81 -2.25
N ALA A 34 -2.24 12.87 -1.47
CA ALA A 34 -1.21 13.82 -1.03
C ALA A 34 -0.08 13.19 -0.19
N GLY A 35 -0.34 12.06 0.47
CA GLY A 35 0.61 11.39 1.36
C GLY A 35 1.19 10.08 0.84
N ILE A 36 0.84 9.65 -0.37
CA ILE A 36 1.18 8.30 -0.86
C ILE A 36 1.91 8.34 -2.18
N ARG A 37 2.64 7.26 -2.48
CA ARG A 37 3.24 7.02 -3.80
C ARG A 37 2.42 6.04 -4.64
N LEU A 38 1.55 5.25 -3.98
CA LEU A 38 0.88 4.10 -4.56
C LEU A 38 -0.59 4.09 -4.16
N ILE A 39 -1.46 4.12 -5.16
CA ILE A 39 -2.92 4.16 -4.97
C ILE A 39 -3.43 2.95 -4.16
N GLY A 40 -2.82 1.77 -4.30
CA GLY A 40 -3.23 0.56 -3.58
C GLY A 40 -3.03 0.61 -2.07
N VAL A 41 -2.28 1.60 -1.56
CA VAL A 41 -2.07 1.85 -0.12
C VAL A 41 -3.29 2.52 0.51
N VAL A 42 -4.14 3.20 -0.28
CA VAL A 42 -5.39 3.79 0.24
C VAL A 42 -6.23 2.71 0.89
N GLU A 43 -6.45 2.84 2.19
CA GLU A 43 -7.16 1.85 2.98
C GLU A 43 -8.64 1.82 2.60
N ARG A 44 -9.13 0.61 2.38
CA ARG A 44 -10.55 0.29 2.18
C ARG A 44 -11.10 -0.12 3.54
N LYS A 45 -11.86 0.75 4.20
CA LYS A 45 -12.26 0.53 5.60
C LYS A 45 -13.03 -0.77 5.81
N GLU A 46 -13.86 -1.15 4.84
CA GLU A 46 -14.65 -2.39 4.83
C GLU A 46 -14.11 -3.43 3.83
N GLY A 47 -12.88 -3.27 3.34
CA GLY A 47 -12.25 -4.22 2.41
C GLY A 47 -12.93 -4.26 1.03
N GLU A 48 -13.34 -5.46 0.59
CA GLU A 48 -13.99 -5.67 -0.71
C GLU A 48 -15.34 -4.95 -0.82
N ASP A 49 -16.08 -4.80 0.29
CA ASP A 49 -17.37 -4.11 0.29
C ASP A 49 -17.26 -2.62 -0.07
N THR A 50 -16.17 -1.96 0.35
CA THR A 50 -15.87 -0.58 -0.04
C THR A 50 -15.64 -0.48 -1.55
N TYR A 51 -14.91 -1.43 -2.13
CA TYR A 51 -14.67 -1.49 -3.58
C TYR A 51 -15.97 -1.76 -4.36
N GLU A 52 -16.78 -2.71 -3.90
CA GLU A 52 -18.06 -3.04 -4.52
C GLU A 52 -19.04 -1.86 -4.47
N THR A 53 -19.02 -1.07 -3.39
CA THR A 53 -19.79 0.16 -3.27
C THR A 53 -19.35 1.19 -4.31
N LEU A 54 -18.03 1.45 -4.43
CA LEU A 54 -17.50 2.36 -5.45
C LEU A 54 -17.87 1.90 -6.87
N LYS A 55 -17.73 0.61 -7.16
CA LYS A 55 -18.07 0.01 -8.46
C LYS A 55 -19.54 0.25 -8.81
N LYS A 56 -20.46 0.00 -7.87
CA LYS A 56 -21.91 0.22 -8.06
C LYS A 56 -22.26 1.68 -8.32
N CYS A 57 -21.71 2.60 -7.52
CA CYS A 57 -21.95 4.04 -7.70
C CYS A 57 -21.43 4.54 -9.05
N LEU A 58 -20.20 4.17 -9.42
CA LEU A 58 -19.63 4.52 -10.72
C LEU A 58 -20.43 3.91 -11.87
N GLY A 59 -20.86 2.65 -11.75
CA GLY A 59 -21.69 2.00 -12.76
C GLY A 59 -23.03 2.71 -12.97
N ALA A 60 -23.69 3.13 -11.88
CA ALA A 60 -24.94 3.89 -11.97
C ALA A 60 -24.75 5.27 -12.65
N ILE A 61 -23.65 5.97 -12.32
CA ILE A 61 -23.32 7.26 -12.93
C ILE A 61 -23.00 7.10 -14.42
N LEU A 62 -22.08 6.20 -14.75
CA LEU A 62 -21.58 6.03 -16.11
C LEU A 62 -22.61 5.37 -17.04
N GLY A 63 -23.42 4.45 -16.52
CA GLY A 63 -24.50 3.80 -17.27
C GLY A 63 -25.75 4.67 -17.45
N GLY A 64 -25.99 5.62 -16.53
CA GLY A 64 -27.13 6.55 -16.60
C GLY A 64 -26.84 7.87 -17.33
N SER A 65 -25.56 8.25 -17.48
CA SER A 65 -25.18 9.53 -18.10
C SER A 65 -25.22 9.49 -19.62
N GLN A 66 -25.64 10.60 -20.24
CA GLN A 66 -25.37 10.78 -21.67
C GLN A 66 -23.88 11.09 -21.90
N ASN A 67 -23.30 10.64 -23.01
CA ASN A 67 -21.89 10.88 -23.35
C ASN A 67 -21.44 12.36 -23.20
N ARG A 68 -22.35 13.32 -23.42
CA ARG A 68 -22.09 14.76 -23.28
C ARG A 68 -21.89 15.22 -21.83
N GLU A 69 -22.56 14.60 -20.86
CA GLU A 69 -22.44 14.95 -19.44
C GLU A 69 -21.09 14.48 -18.88
N LEU A 70 -20.69 13.26 -19.25
CA LEU A 70 -19.39 12.71 -18.88
C LEU A 70 -18.24 13.54 -19.49
N ASP A 71 -18.35 13.91 -20.77
CA ASP A 71 -17.39 14.81 -21.42
C ASP A 71 -17.28 16.17 -20.74
N SER A 72 -18.39 16.67 -20.19
CA SER A 72 -18.41 17.93 -19.44
C SER A 72 -17.70 17.80 -18.11
N VAL A 73 -17.92 16.71 -17.36
CA VAL A 73 -17.20 16.43 -16.11
C VAL A 73 -15.70 16.29 -16.35
N MET A 74 -15.32 15.53 -17.38
CA MET A 74 -13.91 15.35 -17.75
C MET A 74 -13.21 16.67 -18.11
N LYS A 75 -13.95 17.71 -18.50
CA LYS A 75 -13.41 19.04 -18.83
C LYS A 75 -13.44 20.01 -17.66
N LEU A 76 -14.49 19.98 -16.84
CA LEU A 76 -14.72 20.94 -15.76
C LEU A 76 -13.91 20.61 -14.50
N ILE A 77 -13.86 19.33 -14.11
CA ILE A 77 -13.14 18.86 -12.91
C ILE A 77 -12.18 17.71 -13.26
N PRO A 78 -11.24 17.93 -14.19
CA PRO A 78 -10.44 16.87 -14.80
C PRO A 78 -9.59 16.10 -13.78
N ASN A 79 -9.00 16.76 -12.79
CA ASN A 79 -8.15 16.10 -11.79
C ASN A 79 -8.97 15.19 -10.86
N LYS A 80 -10.10 15.69 -10.35
CA LYS A 80 -10.99 14.92 -9.46
C LYS A 80 -11.56 13.68 -10.15
N PHE A 81 -12.02 13.84 -11.40
CA PHE A 81 -12.45 12.72 -12.22
C PHE A 81 -11.34 11.67 -12.38
N ARG A 82 -10.13 12.12 -12.75
CA ARG A 82 -8.96 11.26 -12.89
C ARG A 82 -8.61 10.53 -11.61
N ALA A 83 -8.66 11.20 -10.46
CA ALA A 83 -8.34 10.60 -9.17
C ALA A 83 -9.28 9.44 -8.83
N VAL A 84 -10.59 9.66 -8.92
CA VAL A 84 -11.62 8.64 -8.64
C VAL A 84 -11.50 7.45 -9.61
N MET A 85 -11.33 7.71 -10.91
CA MET A 85 -11.17 6.63 -11.90
C MET A 85 -9.89 5.84 -11.69
N SER A 86 -8.77 6.51 -11.35
CA SER A 86 -7.50 5.83 -11.05
C SER A 86 -7.58 4.97 -9.79
N LEU A 87 -8.27 5.45 -8.75
CA LEU A 87 -8.55 4.67 -7.54
C LEU A 87 -9.33 3.39 -7.90
N TYR A 88 -10.41 3.54 -8.66
CA TYR A 88 -11.22 2.41 -9.11
C TYR A 88 -10.41 1.40 -9.95
N PHE A 89 -9.60 1.85 -10.90
CA PHE A 89 -8.78 0.96 -11.74
C PHE A 89 -7.81 0.12 -10.91
N VAL A 90 -7.16 0.74 -9.92
CA VAL A 90 -6.20 0.03 -9.06
C VAL A 90 -6.91 -0.95 -8.15
N TRP A 91 -8.03 -0.57 -7.52
CA TRP A 91 -8.81 -1.50 -6.71
C TRP A 91 -9.38 -2.66 -7.53
N ALA A 92 -9.88 -2.39 -8.74
CA ALA A 92 -10.29 -3.45 -9.66
C ALA A 92 -9.12 -4.39 -9.97
N GLY A 93 -7.90 -3.87 -10.17
CA GLY A 93 -6.68 -4.68 -10.29
C GLY A 93 -6.41 -5.59 -9.09
N ILE A 94 -6.67 -5.11 -7.86
CA ILE A 94 -6.47 -5.89 -6.63
C ILE A 94 -7.46 -7.06 -6.53
N PHE A 95 -8.74 -6.84 -6.84
CA PHE A 95 -9.77 -7.86 -6.64
C PHE A 95 -10.00 -8.76 -7.87
N THR A 96 -9.93 -8.19 -9.08
CA THR A 96 -10.37 -8.86 -10.32
C THR A 96 -9.23 -9.41 -11.18
N TYR A 97 -7.97 -9.03 -10.93
CA TYR A 97 -6.86 -9.53 -11.75
C TYR A 97 -6.36 -10.89 -11.26
N GLY A 98 -6.38 -11.92 -12.11
CA GLY A 98 -5.88 -13.25 -11.78
C GLY A 98 -5.56 -14.12 -12.97
N GLU A 99 -4.96 -15.27 -12.70
CA GLU A 99 -4.57 -16.25 -13.73
C GLU A 99 -5.79 -16.87 -14.44
N GLU A 100 -6.91 -17.01 -13.74
CA GLU A 100 -8.17 -17.59 -14.25
C GLU A 100 -8.95 -16.63 -15.16
N GLN A 101 -8.74 -15.32 -15.00
CA GLN A 101 -9.58 -14.27 -15.59
C GLN A 101 -9.05 -13.76 -16.94
N GLY A 102 -8.04 -14.42 -17.51
CA GLY A 102 -7.34 -13.98 -18.71
C GLY A 102 -6.45 -12.76 -18.44
N HIS A 103 -5.44 -12.54 -19.26
CA HIS A 103 -4.44 -11.48 -19.05
C HIS A 103 -4.98 -10.06 -19.33
N GLU A 104 -6.29 -9.93 -19.49
CA GLU A 104 -6.98 -8.71 -19.90
C GLU A 104 -7.70 -8.10 -18.70
N LEU A 105 -7.16 -7.01 -18.16
CA LEU A 105 -7.76 -6.30 -17.03
C LEU A 105 -8.93 -5.40 -17.47
N TRP A 106 -8.84 -4.81 -18.67
CA TRP A 106 -9.81 -3.83 -19.16
C TRP A 106 -11.24 -4.36 -19.31
N PRO A 107 -11.48 -5.58 -19.83
CA PRO A 107 -12.83 -6.14 -19.88
C PRO A 107 -13.49 -6.26 -18.50
N HIS A 108 -12.72 -6.59 -17.45
CA HIS A 108 -13.24 -6.68 -16.08
C HIS A 108 -13.53 -5.31 -15.48
N ILE A 109 -12.65 -4.33 -15.72
CA ILE A 109 -12.88 -2.93 -15.32
C ILE A 109 -14.17 -2.40 -15.95
N PHE A 110 -14.34 -2.55 -17.26
CA PHE A 110 -15.50 -1.98 -17.95
C PHE A 110 -16.78 -2.79 -17.75
N GLY A 111 -16.69 -4.12 -17.80
CA GLY A 111 -17.80 -5.01 -17.48
C GLY A 111 -18.29 -4.82 -16.04
N GLY A 112 -17.39 -4.59 -15.09
CA GLY A 112 -17.73 -4.29 -13.70
C GLY A 112 -18.50 -2.98 -13.53
N LEU A 113 -18.29 -2.00 -14.41
CA LEU A 113 -19.03 -0.74 -14.46
C LEU A 113 -20.34 -0.83 -15.27
N GLY A 114 -20.65 -1.97 -15.87
CA GLY A 114 -21.87 -2.18 -16.63
C GLY A 114 -21.94 -1.44 -17.97
N PHE A 115 -20.80 -0.96 -18.50
CA PHE A 115 -20.76 -0.32 -19.81
C PHE A 115 -19.55 -0.78 -20.63
N ASN A 116 -19.71 -0.84 -21.95
CA ASN A 116 -18.63 -1.15 -22.89
C ASN A 116 -18.19 0.15 -23.59
N PRO A 117 -17.07 0.78 -23.18
CA PRO A 117 -16.59 1.98 -23.85
C PRO A 117 -16.21 1.66 -25.30
N ASP A 118 -16.43 2.62 -26.19
CA ASP A 118 -15.77 2.59 -27.49
C ASP A 118 -14.24 2.72 -27.34
N GLN A 119 -13.52 2.45 -28.42
CA GLN A 119 -12.05 2.48 -28.42
C GLN A 119 -11.49 3.85 -28.03
N ALA A 120 -12.17 4.95 -28.40
CA ALA A 120 -11.70 6.31 -28.13
C ALA A 120 -11.83 6.66 -26.64
N LEU A 121 -12.97 6.35 -26.02
CA LEU A 121 -13.21 6.53 -24.60
C LEU A 121 -12.28 5.64 -23.76
N ALA A 122 -12.12 4.37 -24.15
CA ALA A 122 -11.18 3.47 -23.48
C ALA A 122 -9.74 4.02 -23.51
N GLN A 123 -9.32 4.60 -24.63
CA GLN A 123 -8.00 5.22 -24.74
C GLN A 123 -7.87 6.50 -23.91
N ARG A 124 -8.92 7.34 -23.86
CA ARG A 124 -8.96 8.53 -23.00
C ARG A 124 -8.85 8.16 -21.52
N LEU A 125 -9.55 7.11 -21.08
CA LEU A 125 -9.47 6.62 -19.69
C LEU A 125 -8.07 6.08 -19.35
N LYS A 126 -7.40 5.40 -20.28
CA LYS A 126 -6.01 4.97 -20.12
C LYS A 126 -5.05 6.15 -19.94
N PHE A 127 -5.19 7.20 -20.75
CA PHE A 127 -4.35 8.40 -20.61
C PHE A 127 -4.70 9.22 -19.36
N ALA A 128 -5.98 9.27 -19.00
CA ALA A 128 -6.46 9.87 -17.76
C ALA A 128 -5.78 9.24 -16.53
N PHE A 129 -5.58 7.92 -16.52
CA PHE A 129 -4.82 7.24 -15.47
C PHE A 129 -3.37 7.75 -15.39
N ILE A 130 -2.64 7.79 -16.51
CA ILE A 130 -1.25 8.27 -16.52
C ILE A 130 -1.15 9.74 -16.07
N GLN A 131 -2.05 10.58 -16.55
CA GLN A 131 -2.09 11.98 -16.20
C GLN A 131 -2.36 12.17 -14.70
N CYS A 132 -3.22 11.33 -14.11
CA CYS A 132 -3.46 11.29 -12.67
C CYS A 132 -2.18 11.03 -11.88
N LEU A 133 -1.36 10.07 -12.33
CA LEU A 133 -0.10 9.74 -11.66
C LEU A 133 0.87 10.92 -11.67
N ILE A 134 0.97 11.63 -12.81
CA ILE A 134 1.85 12.78 -12.97
C ILE A 134 1.40 13.94 -12.07
N GLU A 135 0.12 14.29 -12.12
CA GLU A 135 -0.43 15.46 -11.41
C GLU A 135 -0.36 15.31 -9.90
N ASN A 136 -0.43 14.07 -9.40
CA ASN A 136 -0.45 13.78 -7.97
C ASN A 136 0.91 13.22 -7.48
N ASN A 137 1.98 13.34 -8.27
CA ASN A 137 3.33 12.86 -7.93
C ASN A 137 3.36 11.40 -7.43
N LEU A 138 2.57 10.54 -8.06
CA LEU A 138 2.53 9.10 -7.80
C LEU A 138 3.63 8.38 -8.58
N GLU A 139 3.94 7.14 -8.19
CA GLU A 139 4.99 6.37 -8.85
C GLU A 139 4.65 6.08 -10.32
N LEU A 140 5.55 6.40 -11.25
CA LEU A 140 5.31 6.20 -12.68
C LEU A 140 5.80 4.84 -13.18
N PHE A 141 6.66 4.16 -12.41
CA PHE A 141 7.30 2.90 -12.77
C PHE A 141 7.96 2.96 -14.16
N ARG A 142 9.22 3.36 -14.18
CA ARG A 142 10.02 3.45 -15.42
C ARG A 142 10.43 2.06 -15.88
N GLY A 143 10.65 1.88 -17.19
CA GLY A 143 11.16 0.61 -17.75
C GLY A 143 10.13 -0.52 -17.84
N ILE A 144 8.83 -0.21 -17.89
CA ILE A 144 7.79 -1.22 -18.12
C ILE A 144 7.75 -1.63 -19.59
N GLU A 145 7.81 -2.94 -19.83
CA GLU A 145 7.62 -3.56 -21.14
C GLU A 145 6.19 -4.16 -21.30
N GLY A 146 5.79 -4.44 -22.54
CA GLY A 146 4.54 -5.15 -22.85
C GLY A 146 3.28 -4.27 -22.76
N HIS A 147 2.46 -4.44 -21.72
CA HIS A 147 1.17 -3.75 -21.53
C HIS A 147 1.29 -2.59 -20.52
N PRO A 148 1.82 -1.42 -20.92
CA PRO A 148 2.25 -0.37 -19.99
C PRO A 148 1.18 0.16 -19.05
N PHE A 149 -0.07 0.26 -19.51
CA PHE A 149 -1.18 0.76 -18.67
C PHE A 149 -1.61 -0.27 -17.63
N VAL A 150 -1.86 -1.51 -18.06
CA VAL A 150 -2.29 -2.59 -17.17
C VAL A 150 -1.21 -2.88 -16.15
N THR A 151 0.05 -3.00 -16.57
CA THR A 151 1.15 -3.25 -15.65
C THR A 151 1.24 -2.16 -14.57
N ARG A 152 1.11 -0.87 -14.92
CA ARG A 152 1.11 0.20 -13.91
C ARG A 152 -0.04 0.08 -12.93
N ILE A 153 -1.26 -0.17 -13.41
CA ILE A 153 -2.42 -0.35 -12.53
C ILE A 153 -2.14 -1.47 -11.50
N LEU A 154 -1.60 -2.59 -11.97
CA LEU A 154 -1.25 -3.72 -11.10
C LEU A 154 -0.13 -3.38 -10.12
N LEU A 155 0.91 -2.66 -10.56
CA LEU A 155 2.02 -2.26 -9.68
C LEU A 155 1.56 -1.27 -8.58
N HIS A 156 0.66 -0.34 -8.90
CA HIS A 156 0.03 0.51 -7.89
C HIS A 156 -0.84 -0.27 -6.92
N GLY A 157 -1.39 -1.40 -7.34
CA GLY A 157 -2.19 -2.29 -6.49
C GLY A 157 -1.36 -3.16 -5.55
N LEU A 158 -0.02 -3.03 -5.57
CA LEU A 158 0.90 -3.89 -4.83
C LEU A 158 0.70 -5.37 -5.20
N ILE A 159 0.63 -6.26 -4.20
CA ILE A 159 0.35 -7.68 -4.39
C ILE A 159 -1.13 -7.90 -4.14
N PRO A 160 -1.91 -8.39 -5.12
CA PRO A 160 -3.34 -8.63 -4.95
C PRO A 160 -3.64 -9.54 -3.77
N GLU A 161 -4.77 -9.29 -3.09
CA GLU A 161 -5.11 -9.95 -1.83
C GLU A 161 -5.20 -11.47 -1.95
N LYS A 162 -5.75 -12.00 -3.04
CA LYS A 162 -5.80 -13.46 -3.27
C LYS A 162 -4.43 -14.13 -3.42
N TYR A 163 -3.37 -13.38 -3.70
CA TYR A 163 -2.02 -13.91 -3.90
C TYR A 163 -1.07 -13.61 -2.75
N ILE A 164 -1.47 -12.79 -1.78
CA ILE A 164 -0.56 -12.31 -0.73
C ILE A 164 -0.04 -13.44 0.16
N GLU A 165 -0.88 -14.43 0.51
CA GLU A 165 -0.43 -15.56 1.31
C GLU A 165 0.56 -16.44 0.55
N LYS A 166 0.35 -16.62 -0.75
CA LYS A 166 1.28 -17.35 -1.61
C LYS A 166 2.61 -16.61 -1.72
N PHE A 167 2.58 -15.29 -1.87
CA PHE A 167 3.78 -14.45 -1.80
C PHE A 167 4.51 -14.63 -0.47
N VAL A 168 3.82 -14.53 0.66
CA VAL A 168 4.44 -14.72 1.97
C VAL A 168 5.06 -16.10 2.08
N ARG A 169 4.33 -17.17 1.75
CA ARG A 169 4.81 -18.56 1.93
C ARG A 169 5.96 -18.93 1.00
N GLU A 170 5.83 -18.61 -0.28
CA GLU A 170 6.72 -19.12 -1.33
C GLU A 170 7.87 -18.17 -1.66
N PHE A 171 7.79 -16.90 -1.26
CA PHE A 171 8.85 -15.93 -1.47
C PHE A 171 9.50 -15.50 -0.16
N ILE A 172 8.73 -14.92 0.77
CA ILE A 172 9.28 -14.36 2.03
C ILE A 172 9.75 -15.47 2.98
N LEU A 173 8.87 -16.41 3.32
CA LEU A 173 9.17 -17.46 4.30
C LEU A 173 10.19 -18.47 3.76
N ASP A 174 10.17 -18.78 2.47
CA ASP A 174 11.19 -19.63 1.84
C ASP A 174 12.57 -18.97 1.86
N ALA A 175 12.64 -17.64 1.68
CA ALA A 175 13.88 -16.90 1.80
C ALA A 175 14.47 -17.00 3.21
N ILE A 176 13.71 -16.66 4.25
CA ILE A 176 14.22 -16.62 5.63
C ILE A 176 14.59 -18.00 6.18
N ARG A 177 14.02 -19.09 5.64
CA ARG A 177 14.38 -20.47 6.00
C ARG A 177 15.81 -20.84 5.59
N GLN A 178 16.40 -20.12 4.64
CA GLN A 178 17.75 -20.37 4.19
C GLN A 178 18.76 -19.79 5.21
N PRO A 179 19.93 -20.43 5.45
CA PRO A 179 20.88 -20.03 6.50
C PRO A 179 21.36 -18.57 6.49
N ARG A 180 21.22 -17.86 5.36
CA ARG A 180 21.58 -16.43 5.20
C ARG A 180 20.39 -15.52 4.91
N GLY A 181 19.20 -16.07 4.67
CA GLY A 181 18.08 -15.31 4.10
C GLY A 181 17.51 -14.23 5.02
N VAL A 182 17.66 -14.37 6.34
CA VAL A 182 17.26 -13.35 7.31
C VAL A 182 18.08 -12.05 7.16
N TYR A 183 19.31 -12.13 6.66
CA TYR A 183 20.24 -10.99 6.52
C TYR A 183 20.39 -10.50 5.09
N GLU A 184 19.69 -11.11 4.14
CA GLU A 184 19.71 -10.64 2.76
C GLU A 184 18.90 -9.34 2.65
N SER A 185 19.40 -8.43 1.81
CA SER A 185 18.62 -7.27 1.41
C SER A 185 17.47 -7.68 0.49
N ALA A 186 16.39 -6.90 0.47
CA ALA A 186 15.30 -7.09 -0.48
C ALA A 186 15.80 -7.20 -1.93
N GLN A 187 16.74 -6.34 -2.33
CA GLN A 187 17.28 -6.31 -3.68
C GLN A 187 18.00 -7.62 -4.04
N THR A 188 18.86 -8.11 -3.14
CA THR A 188 19.55 -9.40 -3.33
C THR A 188 18.56 -10.56 -3.42
N LEU A 189 17.49 -10.52 -2.61
CA LEU A 189 16.45 -11.55 -2.64
C LEU A 189 15.69 -11.55 -3.97
N ILE A 190 15.31 -10.38 -4.47
CA ILE A 190 14.62 -10.21 -5.76
C ILE A 190 15.52 -10.68 -6.92
N GLU A 191 16.81 -10.31 -6.93
CA GLU A 191 17.77 -10.73 -7.94
C GLU A 191 17.99 -12.25 -7.94
N ARG A 192 18.15 -12.85 -6.75
CA ARG A 192 18.26 -14.30 -6.61
C ARG A 192 17.02 -15.01 -7.11
N TRP A 193 15.84 -14.44 -6.87
CA TRP A 193 14.59 -14.96 -7.41
C TRP A 193 14.54 -14.90 -8.93
N HIS A 194 15.01 -13.81 -9.52
CA HIS A 194 15.10 -13.67 -10.97
C HIS A 194 15.96 -14.80 -11.58
N ASN A 195 17.05 -15.16 -10.90
CA ASN A 195 18.02 -16.16 -11.38
C ASN A 195 17.60 -17.62 -11.18
N ARG A 196 16.77 -17.92 -10.17
CA ARG A 196 16.38 -19.30 -9.84
C ARG A 196 15.09 -19.79 -10.51
N GLY A 197 14.30 -18.90 -11.10
CA GLY A 197 13.09 -19.27 -11.85
C GLY A 197 11.99 -19.87 -10.98
N PHE A 198 11.42 -19.08 -10.07
CA PHE A 198 10.43 -19.56 -9.10
C PHE A 198 8.98 -19.60 -9.63
N ASN A 199 8.18 -20.46 -9.00
CA ASN A 199 6.78 -20.77 -9.33
C ASN A 199 5.76 -19.86 -8.63
N VAL A 200 6.00 -18.54 -8.65
CA VAL A 200 5.02 -17.57 -8.14
C VAL A 200 4.02 -17.16 -9.24
N PRO A 201 2.74 -16.93 -8.89
CA PRO A 201 1.75 -16.43 -9.83
C PRO A 201 2.23 -15.21 -10.60
N ARG A 202 1.75 -15.05 -11.84
CA ARG A 202 2.14 -13.93 -12.72
C ARG A 202 2.01 -12.53 -12.08
N PRO A 203 0.98 -12.21 -11.26
CA PRO A 203 0.91 -10.91 -10.60
C PRO A 203 2.10 -10.65 -9.68
N ILE A 204 2.51 -11.64 -8.88
CA ILE A 204 3.72 -11.56 -8.05
C ILE A 204 4.96 -11.43 -8.92
N LYS A 205 5.06 -12.23 -9.99
CA LYS A 205 6.18 -12.16 -10.94
C LYS A 205 6.35 -10.75 -11.52
N ARG A 206 5.26 -10.12 -11.97
CA ARG A 206 5.27 -8.76 -12.53
C ARG A 206 5.66 -7.72 -11.48
N PHE A 207 5.14 -7.85 -10.26
CA PHE A 207 5.50 -6.96 -9.15
C PHE A 207 7.00 -7.03 -8.86
N LEU A 208 7.57 -8.23 -8.75
CA LEU A 208 8.99 -8.42 -8.50
C LEU A 208 9.88 -7.93 -9.66
N GLN A 209 9.44 -8.11 -10.92
CA GLN A 209 10.22 -7.72 -12.11
C GLN A 209 10.18 -6.21 -12.40
N TYR A 210 9.02 -5.57 -12.31
CA TYR A 210 8.81 -4.20 -12.80
C TYR A 210 8.45 -3.20 -11.70
N GLY A 211 8.25 -3.65 -10.47
CA GLY A 211 7.81 -2.80 -9.36
C GLY A 211 8.90 -1.96 -8.71
N SER A 212 10.10 -1.86 -9.28
CA SER A 212 11.16 -1.03 -8.70
C SER A 212 10.78 0.46 -8.71
N PRO A 213 11.02 1.21 -7.62
CA PRO A 213 11.70 0.80 -6.37
C PRO A 213 10.77 0.18 -5.31
N THR A 214 9.46 0.28 -5.48
CA THR A 214 8.42 -0.17 -4.51
C THR A 214 8.54 -1.64 -4.11
N ASN A 215 8.90 -2.52 -5.05
CA ASN A 215 9.06 -3.94 -4.78
C ASN A 215 10.12 -4.20 -3.69
N GLY A 216 11.24 -3.47 -3.73
CA GLY A 216 12.30 -3.53 -2.73
C GLY A 216 11.78 -3.10 -1.37
N ASP A 217 11.09 -1.95 -1.30
CA ASP A 217 10.55 -1.42 -0.05
C ASP A 217 9.55 -2.37 0.61
N VAL A 218 8.62 -2.94 -0.17
CA VAL A 218 7.63 -3.90 0.34
C VAL A 218 8.31 -5.17 0.84
N VAL A 219 9.25 -5.72 0.06
CA VAL A 219 9.99 -6.92 0.46
C VAL A 219 10.81 -6.66 1.72
N GLU A 220 11.48 -5.51 1.83
CA GLU A 220 12.26 -5.16 3.01
C GLU A 220 11.39 -5.05 4.25
N ARG A 221 10.20 -4.42 4.14
CA ARG A 221 9.22 -4.35 5.25
C ARG A 221 8.74 -5.74 5.70
N PHE A 222 8.54 -6.67 4.78
CA PHE A 222 8.23 -8.06 5.13
C PHE A 222 9.41 -8.77 5.82
N LEU A 223 10.65 -8.54 5.36
CA LEU A 223 11.84 -9.10 5.99
C LEU A 223 12.06 -8.50 7.39
N GLU A 224 11.83 -7.20 7.56
CA GLU A 224 11.87 -6.54 8.86
C GLU A 224 10.82 -7.10 9.81
N MET A 225 9.57 -7.24 9.35
CA MET A 225 8.50 -7.88 10.11
C MET A 225 8.85 -9.30 10.50
N ALA A 226 9.47 -10.08 9.61
CA ALA A 226 9.95 -11.41 9.94
C ALA A 226 11.07 -11.40 11.00
N ARG A 227 12.03 -10.47 10.93
CA ARG A 227 13.14 -10.36 11.89
C ARG A 227 12.66 -10.02 13.32
N ARG A 228 11.54 -9.30 13.43
CA ARG A 228 11.03 -8.73 14.68
C ARG A 228 9.66 -9.27 15.09
N TRP A 229 9.24 -10.38 14.48
CA TRP A 229 7.89 -10.92 14.67
C TRP A 229 7.56 -11.25 16.14
N GLU A 230 8.54 -11.70 16.93
CA GLU A 230 8.34 -11.98 18.37
C GLU A 230 8.12 -10.71 19.21
N ASP A 231 8.49 -9.54 18.68
CA ASP A 231 8.32 -8.23 19.32
C ASP A 231 7.04 -7.51 18.80
N ASP A 232 6.23 -8.15 17.94
CA ASP A 232 4.99 -7.59 17.38
C ASP A 232 3.94 -7.41 18.47
N ASP A 233 3.33 -6.22 18.53
CA ASP A 233 2.04 -6.04 19.16
C ASP A 233 0.96 -6.42 18.12
N PRO A 234 0.14 -7.47 18.36
CA PRO A 234 -0.90 -7.90 17.45
C PRO A 234 -1.89 -6.79 17.07
N ALA A 235 -2.09 -5.78 17.92
CA ALA A 235 -2.99 -4.66 17.65
C ALA A 235 -2.43 -3.65 16.64
N THR A 236 -1.11 -3.61 16.44
CA THR A 236 -0.40 -2.51 15.79
C THR A 236 0.09 -2.93 14.40
N TRP A 237 -0.82 -3.15 13.45
CA TRP A 237 -0.43 -3.57 12.09
C TRP A 237 0.36 -2.49 11.32
N TRP A 238 0.10 -1.21 11.60
CA TRP A 238 0.67 -0.09 10.86
C TRP A 238 2.17 0.11 11.10
N GLN A 239 2.73 -0.43 12.19
CA GLN A 239 4.16 -0.32 12.50
C GLN A 239 5.08 -0.91 11.42
N TRP A 240 4.55 -1.82 10.61
CA TRP A 240 5.31 -2.46 9.53
C TRP A 240 5.32 -1.62 8.24
N GLY A 241 4.58 -0.51 8.19
CA GLY A 241 4.39 0.28 6.98
C GLY A 241 3.76 -0.54 5.84
N LEU A 242 3.09 -1.65 6.14
CA LEU A 242 2.43 -2.50 5.15
C LEU A 242 0.91 -2.34 5.28
N PRO A 243 0.15 -2.46 4.18
CA PRO A 243 -1.30 -2.52 4.26
C PRO A 243 -1.76 -3.62 5.22
N LYS A 244 -2.85 -3.36 5.97
CA LYS A 244 -3.40 -4.30 6.96
C LYS A 244 -3.54 -5.73 6.45
N TYR A 245 -4.09 -5.92 5.25
CA TYR A 245 -4.29 -7.26 4.66
C TYR A 245 -2.97 -8.02 4.44
N MET A 246 -1.86 -7.32 4.18
CA MET A 246 -0.53 -7.91 4.01
C MET A 246 0.04 -8.40 5.34
N VAL A 247 -0.10 -7.57 6.39
CA VAL A 247 0.31 -7.91 7.75
C VAL A 247 -0.49 -9.11 8.24
N GLU A 248 -1.83 -9.07 8.11
CA GLU A 248 -2.71 -10.16 8.50
C GLU A 248 -2.39 -11.47 7.78
N ALA A 249 -2.09 -11.40 6.48
CA ALA A 249 -1.65 -12.57 5.72
C ALA A 249 -0.33 -13.15 6.26
N PHE A 250 0.63 -12.29 6.63
CA PHE A 250 1.85 -12.73 7.29
C PHE A 250 1.54 -13.43 8.61
N ARG A 251 0.68 -12.84 9.45
CA ARG A 251 0.25 -13.44 10.73
C ARG A 251 -0.30 -14.85 10.49
N ARG A 252 -1.29 -14.99 9.59
CA ARG A 252 -1.88 -16.30 9.25
C ARG A 252 -0.85 -17.32 8.75
N CYS A 253 0.16 -16.87 8.01
CA CYS A 253 1.21 -17.74 7.52
C CYS A 253 2.17 -18.21 8.63
N VAL A 254 2.42 -17.39 9.63
CA VAL A 254 3.37 -17.68 10.73
C VAL A 254 2.70 -18.34 11.93
N SER A 255 1.40 -18.10 12.20
CA SER A 255 0.64 -18.61 13.36
C SER A 255 0.50 -20.15 13.48
N GLY A 256 1.18 -20.94 12.64
CA GLY A 256 1.30 -22.39 12.75
C GLY A 256 2.70 -22.94 12.50
N ILE A 257 3.70 -22.07 12.36
CA ILE A 257 5.09 -22.44 12.13
C ILE A 257 5.81 -22.44 13.48
N SER A 258 6.48 -23.55 13.83
CA SER A 258 7.32 -23.62 15.03
C SER A 258 8.24 -22.39 15.10
N SER A 259 8.34 -21.76 16.29
CA SER A 259 9.21 -20.61 16.61
C SER A 259 10.69 -20.82 16.25
N THR A 260 11.07 -22.03 15.85
CA THR A 260 12.41 -22.38 15.37
C THR A 260 12.73 -21.92 13.94
N VAL A 261 11.73 -21.50 13.14
CA VAL A 261 11.93 -21.04 11.75
C VAL A 261 12.29 -19.56 11.67
N ILE A 262 11.67 -18.73 12.52
CA ILE A 262 12.05 -17.33 12.70
C ILE A 262 13.12 -17.32 13.78
N ARG A 263 14.31 -17.79 13.43
CA ARG A 263 15.43 -17.76 14.37
C ARG A 263 15.80 -16.30 14.62
N ARG A 264 15.78 -15.89 15.90
CA ARG A 264 16.57 -14.74 16.34
C ARG A 264 17.96 -14.87 15.72
N PRO A 265 18.54 -13.78 15.19
CA PRO A 265 19.98 -13.69 15.08
C PRO A 265 20.56 -14.21 16.39
N GLY A 266 21.32 -15.31 16.33
CA GLY A 266 21.99 -15.82 17.52
C GLY A 266 22.73 -14.64 18.15
N LYS A 267 22.55 -14.47 19.47
CA LYS A 267 23.21 -13.49 20.35
C LYS A 267 24.61 -13.09 19.85
N ALA A 268 24.68 -12.16 18.90
CA ALA A 268 25.90 -11.61 18.33
C ALA A 268 25.47 -10.34 17.57
N SER A 269 25.50 -9.19 18.24
CA SER A 269 26.69 -8.32 18.24
C SER A 269 26.69 -7.27 17.11
N LEU A 270 25.54 -6.68 16.77
CA LEU A 270 25.54 -5.41 16.04
C LEU A 270 24.41 -4.54 16.60
N ALA A 271 24.78 -3.38 17.14
CA ALA A 271 23.84 -2.35 17.56
C ALA A 271 22.94 -2.00 16.37
N GLN A 272 21.66 -2.38 16.46
CA GLN A 272 20.69 -2.00 15.44
C GLN A 272 20.47 -0.48 15.54
N ARG A 273 20.51 0.21 14.40
CA ARG A 273 20.36 1.66 14.35
C ARG A 273 18.88 2.05 14.52
N PRO A 274 18.57 3.14 15.25
CA PRO A 274 17.25 3.74 15.22
C PRO A 274 16.83 4.07 13.78
N TYR A 275 15.54 4.00 13.51
CA TYR A 275 14.99 4.33 12.20
C TYR A 275 13.66 5.06 12.34
N LEU A 276 13.31 5.81 11.31
CA LEU A 276 12.10 6.62 11.26
C LEU A 276 11.00 5.84 10.53
N ILE A 277 9.82 5.79 11.14
CA ILE A 277 8.60 5.30 10.52
C ILE A 277 7.66 6.48 10.37
N PHE A 278 7.11 6.66 9.18
CA PHE A 278 6.03 7.61 8.98
C PHE A 278 4.72 6.84 9.11
N ASP A 279 3.89 7.21 10.09
CA ASP A 279 2.50 6.76 10.13
C ASP A 279 1.70 7.57 9.12
N TYR A 280 1.61 7.08 7.89
CA TYR A 280 0.83 7.73 6.83
C TYR A 280 -0.70 7.69 7.08
N MET A 281 -1.16 7.04 8.15
CA MET A 281 -2.58 6.74 8.38
C MET A 281 -3.19 7.49 9.57
N ARG A 282 -2.41 7.84 10.61
CA ARG A 282 -2.97 8.43 11.83
C ARG A 282 -2.42 9.80 12.21
N GLU A 283 -1.16 10.11 11.94
CA GLU A 283 -0.58 11.40 12.35
C GLU A 283 0.51 11.82 11.34
N ASN A 284 0.49 13.09 10.92
CA ASN A 284 1.56 13.68 10.07
C ASN A 284 2.92 13.78 10.80
N GLN A 285 3.14 12.97 11.84
CA GLN A 285 4.32 13.00 12.68
C GLN A 285 5.17 11.74 12.45
N PRO A 286 6.47 11.89 12.16
CA PRO A 286 7.37 10.74 12.09
C PRO A 286 7.56 10.13 13.48
N VAL A 287 7.44 8.81 13.56
CA VAL A 287 7.74 8.01 14.76
C VAL A 287 9.19 7.53 14.67
N ILE A 288 10.01 7.87 15.67
CA ILE A 288 11.36 7.29 15.81
C ILE A 288 11.23 5.95 16.53
N VAL A 289 11.62 4.86 15.87
CA VAL A 289 11.69 3.54 16.49
C VAL A 289 13.12 3.25 16.90
N VAL A 290 13.32 3.08 18.20
CA VAL A 290 14.59 2.63 18.78
C VAL A 290 14.51 1.12 18.95
N PRO A 291 15.28 0.32 18.18
CA PRO A 291 15.21 -1.14 18.27
C PRO A 291 15.76 -1.63 19.61
N PRO A 292 15.33 -2.81 20.09
CA PRO A 292 15.77 -3.37 21.36
C PRO A 292 17.30 -3.42 21.47
N GLN A 293 17.85 -2.68 22.42
CA GLN A 293 19.29 -2.69 22.74
C GLN A 293 19.56 -3.56 23.96
N LYS A 294 20.68 -4.29 23.95
CA LYS A 294 21.16 -4.96 25.16
C LYS A 294 21.88 -3.93 26.03
N LEU A 295 21.32 -3.66 27.20
CA LEU A 295 21.91 -2.74 28.17
C LEU A 295 22.61 -3.53 29.27
N GLU A 296 23.76 -3.03 29.73
CA GLU A 296 24.51 -3.63 30.84
C GLU A 296 23.87 -3.32 32.21
N SER A 297 23.02 -2.28 32.28
CA SER A 297 22.27 -1.87 33.47
C SER A 297 20.96 -1.18 33.08
N GLU A 298 20.02 -1.04 34.03
CA GLU A 298 18.86 -0.17 33.83
C GLU A 298 19.34 1.27 33.55
N GLY A 299 19.00 1.80 32.39
CA GLY A 299 19.36 3.15 31.94
C GLY A 299 18.15 4.03 31.58
N ALA A 300 18.44 5.15 30.93
CA ALA A 300 17.47 6.01 30.28
C ALA A 300 17.83 6.11 28.80
N VAL A 301 16.84 6.25 27.93
CA VAL A 301 17.07 6.61 26.53
C VAL A 301 17.23 8.12 26.48
N GLU A 302 18.31 8.60 25.89
CA GLU A 302 18.50 10.00 25.55
C GLU A 302 18.37 10.15 24.03
N ILE A 303 17.43 10.97 23.58
CA ILE A 303 17.22 11.31 22.18
C ILE A 303 17.70 12.74 22.01
N VAL A 304 18.64 12.95 21.09
CA VAL A 304 19.19 14.26 20.74
C VAL A 304 18.81 14.59 19.31
N TYR A 305 18.21 15.75 19.09
CA TYR A 305 17.77 16.18 17.77
C TYR A 305 17.91 17.70 17.59
N ALA A 306 18.07 18.14 16.34
CA ALA A 306 18.18 19.56 16.00
C ALA A 306 16.81 20.11 15.59
N ASP A 307 16.37 21.17 16.26
CA ASP A 307 15.15 21.88 15.89
C ASP A 307 15.43 22.81 14.71
N LEU A 308 15.03 22.38 13.51
CA LEU A 308 15.21 23.14 12.28
C LEU A 308 14.35 24.42 12.23
N ALA A 309 13.29 24.53 13.04
CA ALA A 309 12.48 25.74 13.12
C ALA A 309 13.14 26.82 14.00
N ASN A 310 13.96 26.40 14.97
CA ASN A 310 14.69 27.28 15.88
C ASN A 310 16.21 27.25 15.63
N GLU A 311 16.61 27.58 14.39
CA GLU A 311 18.01 27.76 13.97
C GLU A 311 18.94 26.53 14.19
N GLY A 312 18.38 25.32 14.25
CA GLY A 312 19.15 24.10 14.46
C GLY A 312 19.61 23.92 15.90
N LYS A 313 18.95 24.57 16.88
CA LYS A 313 19.24 24.38 18.29
C LYS A 313 19.07 22.90 18.67
N GLU A 314 20.09 22.36 19.32
CA GLU A 314 20.11 20.98 19.79
C GLU A 314 19.20 20.84 21.02
N LEU A 315 18.22 19.94 20.94
CA LEU A 315 17.31 19.55 22.00
C LEU A 315 17.66 18.13 22.44
N SER A 316 17.56 17.85 23.74
CA SER A 316 17.66 16.49 24.25
C SER A 316 16.47 16.12 25.15
N GLU A 317 15.96 14.93 24.93
CA GLU A 317 14.88 14.32 25.71
C GLU A 317 15.40 13.05 26.37
N ARG A 318 15.10 12.86 27.66
CA ARG A 318 15.59 11.73 28.44
C ARG A 318 14.46 10.99 29.13
N GLU A 319 14.20 9.76 28.70
CA GLU A 319 13.11 8.92 29.21
C GLU A 319 13.65 7.69 29.97
N PRO A 320 13.22 7.45 31.22
CA PRO A 320 13.67 6.29 31.99
C PRO A 320 13.05 4.99 31.44
N LEU A 321 13.86 3.93 31.33
CA LEU A 321 13.40 2.66 30.71
C LEU A 321 12.27 1.95 31.45
N LYS A 322 12.07 2.22 32.75
CA LYS A 322 10.90 1.74 33.50
C LYS A 322 9.58 2.39 33.06
N ALA A 323 9.63 3.50 32.33
CA ALA A 323 8.48 4.17 31.74
C ALA A 323 8.25 3.80 30.26
N ALA A 324 9.22 3.19 29.58
CA ALA A 324 9.11 2.83 28.15
C ALA A 324 8.10 1.70 27.86
N PHE A 325 7.58 1.03 28.90
CA PHE A 325 6.45 0.08 28.82
C PHE A 325 5.17 0.58 29.49
N ARG A 326 5.05 1.89 29.73
CA ARG A 326 3.75 2.50 29.97
C ARG A 326 3.39 3.35 28.77
N TRP A 327 2.40 2.90 28.01
CA TRP A 327 1.51 3.80 27.29
C TRP A 327 1.05 4.84 28.29
N LYS A 328 1.69 6.01 28.26
CA LYS A 328 1.31 7.13 29.10
C LYS A 328 0.23 7.85 28.34
N ASP A 329 -0.98 7.52 28.77
CA ASP A 329 -2.25 8.21 28.57
C ASP A 329 -2.99 7.94 27.25
N ASN A 330 -4.08 7.19 27.42
CA ASN A 330 -5.30 7.21 26.63
C ASN A 330 -5.79 8.65 26.42
N SER A 331 -5.21 9.39 25.48
CA SER A 331 -5.71 10.72 25.12
C SER A 331 -5.42 11.02 23.67
N ILE A 332 -6.50 10.93 22.89
CA ILE A 332 -6.71 11.64 21.63
C ILE A 332 -6.33 13.11 21.83
N TYR A 333 -5.44 13.66 21.00
CA TYR A 333 -5.51 15.03 20.50
C TYR A 333 -4.88 15.15 19.11
#